data_AF-A0A9D0CR98-F1
#
_entry.id   AF-A0A9D0CR98-F1
#
_cell.length_a   1.000
_cell.length_b   1.000
_cell.length_c   1.000
_cell.angle_alpha   90.00
_cell.angle_beta   90.00
_cell.angle_gamma   90.00
#
_symmetry.space_group_name_H-M   'P 1'
#
loop_
_entity.id
_entity.type
_entity.pdbx_description
1 polymer ?
#
loop_
_entity_poly.entity_id
_entity_poly.type
_entity_poly.pdbx_seq_one_letter_code
_entity_poly.pdbx_strand_id
1 'polypeptide(L)'
;MRLLGVDTGGTFTDFVCLDGGTLRVHKVLSTPERPEQAIVRGIREMGWDNAPLRIVHGSTVATNALLEGKGVRTLYIANRGFADLLTIGRQARRELYRL
;
A
#
# COMPACT_ATOMS: atom_id res chain seq x y z
N MET A 1 21.67 -11.92 6.16
CA MET A 1 20.36 -11.38 6.58
C MET A 1 19.41 -11.53 5.42
N ARG A 2 18.20 -12.05 5.63
CA ARG A 2 17.21 -12.26 4.58
C ARG A 2 16.43 -10.98 4.32
N LEU A 3 16.26 -10.60 3.06
CA LEU A 3 15.41 -9.48 2.65
C LEU A 3 14.11 -10.02 2.06
N LEU A 4 12.99 -9.44 2.47
CA LEU A 4 11.67 -9.80 1.97
C LEU A 4 10.91 -8.55 1.51
N GLY A 5 10.75 -8.40 0.21
CA GLY A 5 9.79 -7.48 -0.39
C GLY A 5 8.41 -8.12 -0.38
N VAL A 6 7.39 -7.36 0.02
CA VAL A 6 5.98 -7.81 0.04
C VAL A 6 5.13 -6.75 -0.65
N ASP A 7 4.26 -7.14 -1.58
CA ASP A 7 3.24 -6.27 -2.15
C ASP A 7 1.85 -6.86 -1.92
N THR A 8 0.93 -6.09 -1.36
CA THR A 8 -0.43 -6.53 -1.03
C THR A 8 -1.50 -5.56 -1.52
N GLY A 9 -2.66 -6.08 -1.94
CA GLY A 9 -3.84 -5.27 -2.27
C GLY A 9 -4.50 -5.59 -3.62
N GLY A 10 -3.97 -6.57 -4.36
CA GLY A 10 -4.66 -7.19 -5.51
C GLY A 10 -5.24 -8.57 -5.15
N THR A 11 -5.56 -9.38 -6.18
CA THR A 11 -5.99 -10.79 -6.02
C THR A 11 -4.96 -11.64 -5.28
N PHE A 12 -3.69 -11.28 -5.38
CA PHE A 12 -2.58 -11.95 -4.74
C PHE A 12 -1.73 -11.00 -3.92
N THR A 13 -1.08 -11.55 -2.91
CA THR A 13 0.03 -10.92 -2.21
C THR A 13 1.31 -11.53 -2.76
N ASP A 14 2.17 -10.68 -3.28
CA ASP A 14 3.40 -11.03 -3.97
C ASP A 14 4.60 -10.86 -3.03
N PHE A 15 5.56 -11.77 -3.11
CA PHE A 15 6.76 -11.78 -2.29
C PHE A 15 8.01 -11.88 -3.16
N VAL A 16 9.01 -11.05 -2.86
CA VAL A 16 10.33 -11.10 -3.48
C VAL A 16 11.37 -11.31 -2.39
N CYS A 17 12.10 -12.40 -2.48
CA CYS A 17 12.89 -12.96 -1.39
C CYS A 17 14.36 -13.02 -1.77
N LEU A 18 15.24 -12.36 -1.02
CA LEU A 18 16.68 -12.43 -1.21
C LEU A 18 17.34 -13.10 0.01
N ASP A 19 18.01 -14.23 -0.21
CA ASP A 19 18.77 -14.95 0.80
C ASP A 19 20.10 -15.43 0.21
N GLY A 20 21.23 -15.00 0.80
CA GLY A 20 22.55 -15.41 0.35
C GLY A 20 22.85 -15.13 -1.14
N GLY A 21 22.25 -14.08 -1.73
CA GLY A 21 22.37 -13.77 -3.15
C GLY A 21 21.39 -14.52 -4.06
N THR A 22 20.61 -15.45 -3.52
CA THR A 22 19.56 -16.16 -4.27
C THR A 22 18.26 -15.38 -4.19
N LEU A 23 17.71 -15.02 -5.36
CA LEU A 23 16.40 -14.39 -5.48
C LEU A 23 15.32 -15.45 -5.71
N ARG A 24 14.23 -15.39 -4.96
CA ARG A 24 13.03 -16.22 -5.15
C ARG A 24 11.79 -15.34 -5.15
N VAL A 25 10.76 -15.79 -5.85
CA VAL A 25 9.45 -15.16 -5.85
C VAL A 25 8.47 -16.14 -5.22
N HIS A 26 7.57 -15.64 -4.39
CA HIS A 26 6.47 -16.43 -3.84
C HIS A 26 5.17 -15.65 -3.99
N LYS A 27 4.05 -16.36 -4.06
CA LYS A 27 2.76 -15.73 -4.32
C LYS A 27 1.67 -16.49 -3.60
N VAL A 28 0.80 -15.76 -2.93
CA VAL A 28 -0.33 -16.34 -2.21
C VAL A 28 -1.59 -15.54 -2.50
N LEU A 29 -2.76 -16.17 -2.45
CA LEU A 29 -4.04 -15.45 -2.57
C LEU A 29 -4.15 -14.37 -1.48
N SER A 30 -4.54 -13.16 -1.86
CA SER A 30 -4.77 -12.08 -0.90
C SER A 30 -5.92 -12.40 0.04
N THR A 31 -5.94 -11.72 1.18
CA THR A 31 -7.04 -11.75 2.13
C THR A 31 -7.50 -10.31 2.34
N PRO A 32 -8.39 -9.76 1.48
CA PRO A 32 -8.67 -8.32 1.43
C PRO A 32 -9.15 -7.73 2.76
N GLU A 33 -10.00 -8.47 3.48
CA GLU A 33 -10.50 -8.09 4.81
C GLU A 33 -9.40 -8.08 5.89
N ARG A 34 -8.34 -8.89 5.67
CA ARG A 34 -7.27 -9.15 6.64
C ARG A 34 -5.91 -9.38 5.95
N PRO A 35 -5.32 -8.34 5.30
CA PRO A 35 -4.12 -8.49 4.48
C PRO A 35 -2.93 -9.09 5.25
N GLU A 36 -2.86 -8.88 6.56
CA GLU A 36 -1.83 -9.43 7.43
C GLU A 36 -1.77 -10.97 7.40
N GLN A 37 -2.91 -11.63 7.17
CA GLN A 37 -2.98 -13.09 7.10
C GLN A 37 -2.26 -13.65 5.87
N ALA A 38 -2.39 -12.97 4.72
CA ALA A 38 -1.70 -13.37 3.50
C ALA A 38 -0.18 -13.26 3.68
N ILE A 39 0.28 -12.19 4.34
CA ILE A 39 1.70 -11.96 4.64
C ILE A 39 2.26 -13.07 5.55
N VAL A 40 1.59 -13.33 6.68
CA VAL A 40 2.00 -14.37 7.64
C VAL A 40 2.00 -15.75 6.99
N ARG A 41 0.98 -16.05 6.17
CA ARG A 41 0.89 -17.32 5.44
C ARG A 41 2.06 -17.48 4.46
N GLY A 42 2.37 -16.46 3.67
CA GLY A 42 3.50 -16.50 2.74
C GLY A 42 4.84 -16.72 3.46
N ILE A 43 5.07 -16.03 4.58
CA ILE A 43 6.29 -16.23 5.40
C ILE A 43 6.41 -17.68 5.89
N ARG A 44 5.31 -18.29 6.33
CA ARG A 44 5.28 -19.70 6.75
C ARG A 44 5.50 -20.67 5.61
N GLU A 45 4.84 -20.47 4.46
CA GLU A 45 5.00 -21.31 3.27
C GLU A 45 6.44 -21.31 2.74
N MET A 46 7.18 -20.22 2.96
CA MET A 46 8.61 -20.12 2.64
C MET A 46 9.55 -20.68 3.72
N GLY A 47 9.02 -21.07 4.89
CA GLY A 47 9.80 -21.57 6.03
C GLY A 47 10.68 -20.51 6.68
N TRP A 48 10.24 -19.25 6.69
CA TRP A 48 11.01 -18.09 7.15
C TRP A 48 10.53 -17.49 8.47
N ASP A 49 9.53 -18.11 9.09
CA ASP A 49 8.87 -17.71 10.33
C ASP A 49 9.81 -17.60 11.54
N ASN A 50 10.89 -18.38 11.59
CA ASN A 50 11.86 -18.40 12.68
C ASN A 50 13.21 -17.73 12.33
N ALA A 51 13.26 -16.97 11.24
CA ALA A 51 14.49 -16.36 10.76
C ALA A 51 14.49 -14.82 10.92
N PRO A 52 15.66 -14.19 11.13
CA PRO A 52 15.77 -12.74 11.10
C PRO A 52 15.49 -12.22 9.67
N LEU A 53 14.38 -11.51 9.51
CA LEU A 53 13.90 -10.94 8.26
C LEU A 53 13.95 -9.40 8.31
N ARG A 54 14.51 -8.79 7.27
CA ARG A 54 14.26 -7.37 6.98
C ARG A 54 13.17 -7.30 5.92
N ILE A 55 12.04 -6.71 6.29
CA ILE A 55 10.84 -6.65 5.44
C ILE A 55 10.70 -5.25 4.85
N VAL A 56 10.44 -5.19 3.54
CA VAL A 56 9.99 -3.98 2.84
C VAL A 56 8.56 -4.25 2.38
N HIS A 57 7.61 -3.52 2.94
CA HIS A 57 6.20 -3.72 2.67
C HIS A 57 5.65 -2.60 1.78
N GLY A 58 5.22 -2.98 0.58
CA GLY A 58 4.36 -2.20 -0.29
C GLY A 58 2.90 -2.64 -0.13
N SER A 59 1.99 -1.69 -0.23
CA SER A 59 0.56 -1.97 -0.25
C SER A 59 -0.17 -1.02 -1.19
N THR A 60 -1.14 -1.56 -1.91
CA THR A 60 -2.09 -0.82 -2.74
C THR A 60 -3.45 -0.65 -2.07
N VAL A 61 -3.66 -1.17 -0.85
CA VAL A 61 -4.94 -1.09 -0.12
C VAL A 61 -5.40 0.35 0.07
N ALA A 62 -4.51 1.25 0.50
CA ALA A 62 -4.85 2.66 0.71
C ALA A 62 -5.22 3.37 -0.61
N THR A 63 -4.46 3.12 -1.68
CA THR A 63 -4.70 3.71 -3.00
C THR A 63 -6.02 3.21 -3.58
N ASN A 64 -6.31 1.90 -3.47
CA ASN A 64 -7.57 1.33 -3.92
C ASN A 64 -8.75 1.85 -3.10
N ALA A 65 -8.59 1.99 -1.78
CA ALA A 65 -9.63 2.59 -0.94
C ALA A 65 -9.95 4.03 -1.37
N LEU A 66 -8.94 4.82 -1.74
CA LEU A 66 -9.14 6.17 -2.28
C LEU A 66 -9.87 6.15 -3.63
N LEU A 67 -9.45 5.29 -4.56
CA LEU A 67 -10.03 5.19 -5.90
C LEU A 67 -11.47 4.66 -5.88
N GLU A 68 -11.78 3.73 -4.98
CA GLU A 68 -13.10 3.11 -4.83
C GLU A 68 -14.02 3.89 -3.87
N GLY A 69 -13.55 5.01 -3.32
CA GLY A 69 -14.32 5.82 -2.36
C GLY A 69 -14.61 5.11 -1.02
N LYS A 70 -13.84 4.07 -0.68
CA LYS A 70 -13.97 3.29 0.58
C LYS A 70 -13.23 3.95 1.75
N GLY A 71 -13.44 5.26 1.90
CA GLY A 71 -12.91 6.03 3.02
C GLY A 71 -13.82 6.00 4.25
N VAL A 72 -13.40 6.70 5.30
CA VAL A 72 -14.23 6.97 6.47
C VAL A 72 -14.75 8.41 6.44
N ARG A 73 -15.93 8.63 7.03
CA ARG A 73 -16.45 10.01 7.21
C ARG A 73 -15.45 10.80 8.03
N THR A 74 -14.99 11.91 7.45
CA THR A 74 -13.94 12.75 8.02
C THR A 74 -14.40 14.20 8.01
N LEU A 75 -14.13 14.95 9.09
CA LEU A 75 -14.41 16.37 9.19
C LEU A 75 -13.16 17.17 8.81
N TYR A 76 -13.34 18.20 7.97
CA TYR A 76 -12.32 19.21 7.71
C TYR A 76 -12.62 20.47 8.52
N ILE A 77 -11.67 20.93 9.34
CA ILE A 77 -11.77 22.16 10.14
C ILE A 77 -10.75 23.15 9.58
N ALA A 78 -11.22 24.35 9.25
CA ALA A 78 -10.40 25.43 8.69
C ALA A 78 -10.65 26.75 9.44
N ASN A 79 -9.73 27.70 9.25
CA ASN A 79 -9.93 29.07 9.70
C ASN A 79 -11.17 29.68 9.04
N ARG A 80 -11.82 30.63 9.73
CA ARG A 80 -12.97 31.37 9.18
C ARG A 80 -12.59 31.98 7.83
N GLY A 81 -13.38 31.67 6.80
CA GLY A 81 -13.13 32.11 5.41
C GLY A 81 -12.34 31.13 4.54
N PHE A 82 -11.93 29.96 5.05
CA PHE A 82 -11.11 28.98 4.31
C PHE A 82 -11.76 27.59 4.15
N ALA A 83 -13.09 27.49 4.30
CA ALA A 83 -13.80 26.21 4.21
C ALA A 83 -13.63 25.51 2.85
N ASP A 84 -13.49 26.28 1.77
CA ASP A 84 -13.46 25.76 0.40
C ASP A 84 -12.05 25.38 -0.10
N LEU A 85 -11.01 25.46 0.74
CA LEU A 85 -9.62 25.31 0.31
C LEU A 85 -9.35 23.97 -0.38
N LEU A 86 -9.89 22.86 0.16
CA LEU A 86 -9.71 21.53 -0.45
C LEU A 86 -10.45 21.39 -1.79
N THR A 87 -11.60 22.06 -1.94
CA THR A 87 -12.39 22.05 -3.18
C THR A 87 -11.76 22.91 -4.26
N ILE A 88 -11.30 24.12 -3.91
CA ILE A 88 -10.57 25.02 -4.83
C ILE A 88 -9.22 24.40 -5.23
N GLY A 89 -8.61 23.65 -4.31
CA GLY A 89 -7.31 23.04 -4.50
C GLY A 89 -6.23 24.10 -4.74
N ARG A 90 -5.23 23.76 -5.55
CA ARG A 90 -4.13 24.69 -5.87
C ARG A 90 -4.41 25.60 -7.07
N GLN A 91 -5.59 25.48 -7.70
CA GLN A 91 -5.88 26.08 -9.00
C GLN A 91 -4.72 25.93 -10.00
N ALA A 92 -4.01 24.80 -9.94
CA ALA A 92 -2.81 24.56 -10.73
C ALA A 92 -3.19 24.42 -12.21
N ARG A 93 -3.39 25.56 -12.88
CA ARG A 93 -3.55 25.64 -14.32
C ARG A 93 -2.15 25.50 -14.92
N ARG A 94 -1.95 24.41 -15.66
CA ARG A 94 -0.69 24.14 -16.35
C ARG A 94 -0.33 25.27 -17.33
N GLU A 95 -1.32 26.01 -17.81
CA GLU A 95 -1.16 27.25 -18.57
C GLU A 95 -2.15 28.31 -18.04
N LEU A 96 -1.64 29.33 -17.37
CA LEU A 96 -2.45 30.36 -16.69
C LEU A 96 -3.15 31.33 -17.68
N TYR A 97 -2.64 31.42 -18.93
CA TYR A 97 -3.01 32.44 -19.93
C TYR A 97 -3.23 31.87 -21.35
N ARG A 98 -3.72 30.64 -21.50
CA ARG A 98 -4.26 30.23 -22.82
C ARG A 98 -5.64 30.88 -22.99
N LEU A 99 -5.65 32.02 -23.69
CA LEU A 99 -6.83 32.68 -24.24
C LEU A 99 -7.45 31.82 -25.35
#